data_AF-A0A1C2GKQ9-F1
#
_entry.id   AF-A0A1C2GKQ9-F1
#
_cell.length_a   1.000
_cell.length_b   1.000
_cell.length_c   1.000
_cell.angle_alpha   90.00
_cell.angle_beta   90.00
_cell.angle_gamma   90.00
#
_symmetry.space_group_name_H-M   'P 1'
#
loop_
_entity.id
_entity.type
_entity.pdbx_description
1 polymer ?
#
loop_
_entity_poly.entity_id
_entity_poly.type
_entity_poly.pdbx_seq_one_letter_code
_entity_poly.pdbx_strand_id
1 'polypeptide(L)'
;MGRDGRIIPKNISGFAHSEISAIMVNCCKSKHNPAFAGSRVERIVQGGKPARFLQVLNCILNYLLIMKTTNFLKLPAIVLLLAVGACSKSNNGSTVDASISTDDAANIMANSVSSGSGGMAGASVDVTANAQLTFNANPGCGGTKTYSFNRQSPQGASVTYSYSFNYTYTLNCVNNVPDNVSGNATSTGSYDGPSLTSTDSGTLTFNVGGLAQSSTAYSVNGEYKRTGSFTQKTGNMRKGSSNVDITVTSLSIPKGGSTIASGSATFTLSGTSNNGSFSFNGTITFTGNNQANLVVNGTAYVVNLVNGNCTRS
;
A
#
# COMPACT_ATOMS: atom_id res chain seq x y z
N MET A 1 -57.37 26.39 -1.30
CA MET A 1 -57.66 26.48 -2.74
C MET A 1 -56.68 27.48 -3.33
N GLY A 2 -55.74 27.21 -4.23
CA GLY A 2 -55.29 26.02 -4.92
C GLY A 2 -54.15 26.44 -5.86
N ARG A 3 -53.31 25.46 -6.21
CA ARG A 3 -52.26 25.45 -7.26
C ARG A 3 -50.97 26.22 -6.95
N ASP A 4 -49.96 25.47 -6.49
CA ASP A 4 -48.56 25.82 -6.66
C ASP A 4 -47.84 24.73 -7.47
N GLY A 5 -47.00 25.20 -8.39
CA GLY A 5 -46.41 24.44 -9.49
C GLY A 5 -45.33 23.45 -9.04
N ARG A 6 -45.47 22.20 -9.51
CA ARG A 6 -44.51 21.12 -9.32
C ARG A 6 -43.52 21.14 -10.50
N ILE A 7 -42.30 21.62 -10.28
CA ILE A 7 -41.17 21.46 -11.21
C ILE A 7 -40.37 20.24 -10.77
N ILE A 8 -40.27 19.26 -11.68
CA ILE A 8 -39.45 18.06 -11.57
C ILE A 8 -38.05 18.36 -12.14
N PRO A 9 -36.94 18.05 -11.45
CA PRO A 9 -35.67 17.85 -12.13
C PRO A 9 -35.48 16.38 -12.49
N LYS A 10 -35.28 16.17 -13.79
CA LYS A 10 -34.84 14.94 -14.42
C LYS A 10 -33.43 14.56 -13.94
N ASN A 11 -33.26 13.27 -13.68
CA ASN A 11 -32.12 12.42 -14.07
C ASN A 11 -30.82 13.14 -14.50
N ILE A 12 -29.78 13.06 -13.66
CA ILE A 12 -28.39 13.25 -14.09
C ILE A 12 -27.64 11.97 -13.76
N SER A 13 -27.58 11.09 -14.75
CA SER A 13 -26.58 10.05 -14.87
C SER A 13 -25.30 10.67 -15.44
N GLY A 14 -24.15 10.32 -14.84
CA GLY A 14 -22.85 10.52 -15.44
C GLY A 14 -21.99 11.54 -14.70
N PHE A 15 -21.09 11.06 -13.85
CA PHE A 15 -19.77 11.64 -13.57
C PHE A 15 -19.01 10.64 -12.69
N ALA A 16 -18.11 9.86 -13.29
CA ALA A 16 -16.92 9.27 -12.66
C ALA A 16 -16.30 8.22 -13.59
N HIS A 17 -15.55 8.67 -14.59
CA HIS A 17 -14.41 7.95 -15.17
C HIS A 17 -13.57 9.01 -15.89
N SER A 18 -12.25 8.95 -15.73
CA SER A 18 -11.25 9.92 -16.18
C SER A 18 -11.02 11.08 -15.21
N GLU A 19 -10.08 10.90 -14.28
CA GLU A 19 -8.99 11.85 -13.97
C GLU A 19 -7.94 11.17 -13.06
N ILE A 20 -7.30 10.09 -13.55
CA ILE A 20 -6.04 9.56 -12.99
C ILE A 20 -5.14 9.11 -14.16
N SER A 21 -4.81 10.02 -15.06
CA SER A 21 -3.81 9.79 -16.12
C SER A 21 -3.05 11.07 -16.52
N ALA A 22 -2.91 12.01 -15.59
CA ALA A 22 -2.22 13.27 -15.85
C ALA A 22 -1.10 13.55 -14.82
N ILE A 23 -0.27 12.55 -14.52
CA ILE A 23 1.03 12.75 -13.82
C ILE A 23 2.08 11.83 -14.48
N MET A 24 2.37 12.06 -15.76
CA MET A 24 3.58 11.55 -16.44
C MET A 24 3.91 12.38 -17.69
N VAL A 25 3.85 13.72 -17.60
CA VAL A 25 4.50 14.58 -18.60
C VAL A 25 4.99 15.85 -17.90
N ASN A 26 6.13 15.76 -17.23
CA ASN A 26 7.02 16.92 -16.99
C ASN A 26 8.38 16.43 -16.47
N CYS A 27 9.13 15.77 -17.35
CA CYS A 27 10.57 15.58 -17.17
C CYS A 27 11.26 15.64 -18.53
N CYS A 28 11.12 16.77 -19.23
CA CYS A 28 11.97 17.11 -20.37
C CYS A 28 11.85 18.61 -20.66
N LYS A 29 12.51 19.44 -19.85
CA LYS A 29 12.90 20.80 -20.25
C LYS A 29 14.21 21.15 -19.55
N SER A 30 15.32 20.86 -20.23
CA SER A 30 16.63 21.43 -19.93
C SER A 30 17.18 22.08 -21.20
N LYS A 31 17.42 23.39 -21.09
CA LYS A 31 18.45 24.23 -21.74
C LYS A 31 18.77 23.99 -23.24
N HIS A 32 18.44 24.97 -24.10
CA HIS A 32 19.39 25.87 -24.78
C HIS A 32 18.65 26.93 -25.64
N ASN A 33 19.39 27.96 -26.04
CA ASN A 33 19.04 29.36 -26.31
C ASN A 33 18.61 29.64 -27.80
N PRO A 34 18.48 30.89 -28.32
CA PRO A 34 17.30 31.36 -29.04
C PRO A 34 17.56 31.68 -30.52
N ALA A 35 16.49 32.00 -31.25
CA ALA A 35 16.38 32.85 -32.45
C ALA A 35 15.46 32.19 -33.48
N PHE A 36 14.32 32.82 -33.77
CA PHE A 36 14.02 33.38 -35.10
C PHE A 36 12.67 34.08 -35.05
N ALA A 37 12.65 35.25 -35.67
CA ALA A 37 11.52 36.15 -35.78
C ALA A 37 10.52 35.71 -36.86
N GLY A 38 9.26 36.09 -36.66
CA GLY A 38 8.45 36.71 -37.71
C GLY A 38 7.46 35.83 -38.50
N SER A 39 6.27 36.42 -38.65
CA SER A 39 5.22 36.15 -39.64
C SER A 39 4.26 34.98 -39.34
N ARG A 40 2.96 35.19 -39.13
CA ARG A 40 1.86 35.85 -39.88
C ARG A 40 0.93 34.74 -40.41
N VAL A 41 -0.27 34.76 -39.87
CA VAL A 41 -1.56 34.18 -40.30
C VAL A 41 -1.58 33.56 -41.71
N GLU A 42 -2.00 32.29 -41.80
CA GLU A 42 -3.00 31.89 -42.79
C GLU A 42 -3.78 30.63 -42.38
N ARG A 43 -5.07 30.68 -42.70
CA ARG A 43 -6.14 29.75 -42.36
C ARG A 43 -6.39 28.92 -43.61
N ILE A 44 -6.18 27.60 -43.59
CA ILE A 44 -6.62 26.71 -44.67
C ILE A 44 -7.40 25.51 -44.10
N VAL A 45 -8.46 25.24 -44.85
CA VAL A 45 -9.62 24.38 -44.66
C VAL A 45 -9.28 22.88 -44.80
N GLN A 46 -10.17 22.10 -44.21
CA GLN A 46 -10.32 20.63 -44.19
C GLN A 46 -9.97 19.87 -45.48
N GLY A 47 -9.45 18.64 -45.31
CA GLY A 47 -9.61 17.56 -46.28
C GLY A 47 -8.67 16.35 -46.08
N GLY A 48 -9.23 15.15 -45.97
CA GLY A 48 -8.64 13.91 -46.51
C GLY A 48 -7.78 13.02 -45.60
N LYS A 49 -8.26 11.78 -45.38
CA LYS A 49 -7.60 10.60 -44.76
C LYS A 49 -6.34 10.12 -45.56
N PRO A 50 -5.68 8.99 -45.19
CA PRO A 50 -4.83 8.77 -44.03
C PRO A 50 -3.42 8.30 -44.47
N ALA A 51 -2.35 9.00 -44.07
CA ALA A 51 -0.98 8.56 -44.35
C ALA A 51 -0.10 8.80 -43.12
N ARG A 52 -0.29 8.00 -42.06
CA ARG A 52 0.59 7.99 -40.87
C ARG A 52 0.92 6.57 -40.40
N PHE A 53 1.18 5.67 -41.34
CA PHE A 53 1.73 4.33 -41.05
C PHE A 53 3.21 4.19 -41.45
N LEU A 54 3.81 5.20 -42.09
CA LEU A 54 5.22 5.13 -42.57
C LEU A 54 6.25 5.89 -41.72
N GLN A 55 5.85 6.61 -40.66
CA GLN A 55 6.79 7.40 -39.83
C GLN A 55 7.26 6.69 -38.56
N VAL A 56 6.61 5.60 -38.14
CA VAL A 56 7.01 4.83 -36.94
C VAL A 56 8.03 3.74 -37.27
N LEU A 57 8.05 3.24 -38.51
CA LEU A 57 8.95 2.17 -38.93
C LEU A 57 10.41 2.63 -39.08
N ASN A 58 10.65 3.91 -39.39
CA ASN A 58 12.01 4.47 -39.49
C ASN A 58 12.66 4.81 -38.13
N CYS A 59 11.90 4.80 -37.03
CA CYS A 59 12.47 5.00 -35.69
C CYS A 59 12.92 3.66 -35.06
N ILE A 60 12.32 2.53 -35.48
CA ILE A 60 12.67 1.19 -34.98
C ILE A 60 13.86 0.61 -35.74
N LEU A 61 14.02 0.92 -37.04
CA LEU A 61 15.16 0.44 -37.82
C LEU A 61 16.52 1.05 -37.42
N ASN A 62 16.53 2.24 -36.79
CA ASN A 62 17.77 2.87 -36.28
C ASN A 62 18.15 2.42 -34.86
N TYR A 63 17.27 1.75 -34.13
CA TYR A 63 17.60 1.18 -32.81
C TYR A 63 18.14 -0.26 -32.89
N LEU A 64 17.95 -0.95 -34.02
CA LEU A 64 18.36 -2.35 -34.18
C LEU A 64 19.82 -2.54 -34.67
N LEU A 65 20.57 -1.46 -34.91
CA LEU A 65 21.92 -1.51 -35.48
C LEU A 65 23.05 -1.03 -34.54
N ILE A 66 22.75 -0.71 -33.28
CA ILE A 66 23.77 -0.29 -32.30
C ILE A 66 23.67 -1.16 -31.04
N MET A 67 24.05 -2.43 -31.17
CA MET A 67 24.66 -3.20 -30.07
C MET A 67 25.19 -4.52 -30.64
N LYS A 68 26.21 -4.41 -31.47
CA LYS A 68 27.13 -5.52 -31.78
C LYS A 68 28.51 -5.11 -31.29
N THR A 69 29.21 -6.11 -30.77
CA THR A 69 30.65 -6.16 -30.44
C THR A 69 31.11 -5.34 -29.23
N THR A 70 31.43 -6.03 -28.12
CA THR A 70 32.83 -6.25 -27.71
C THR A 70 32.94 -7.22 -26.51
N ASN A 71 33.58 -8.36 -26.77
CA ASN A 71 34.69 -8.99 -26.03
C ASN A 71 34.53 -9.30 -24.52
N PHE A 72 34.43 -10.57 -24.12
CA PHE A 72 35.55 -11.50 -23.87
C PHE A 72 36.68 -10.90 -23.03
N LEU A 73 36.58 -11.08 -21.71
CA LEU A 73 37.75 -11.10 -20.84
C LEU A 73 37.61 -12.26 -19.84
N LYS A 74 38.33 -13.34 -20.13
CA LYS A 74 38.61 -14.46 -19.21
C LYS A 74 39.92 -14.14 -18.50
N LEU A 75 39.97 -14.28 -17.16
CA LEU A 75 41.18 -14.41 -16.34
C LEU A 75 40.76 -14.77 -14.89
N PRO A 76 41.64 -15.36 -14.06
CA PRO A 76 41.65 -16.79 -13.81
C PRO A 76 41.33 -17.16 -12.35
N ALA A 77 41.15 -18.46 -12.15
CA ALA A 77 41.02 -19.12 -10.86
C ALA A 77 42.12 -18.74 -9.85
N ILE A 78 41.71 -18.24 -8.69
CA ILE A 78 42.50 -18.31 -7.45
C ILE A 78 41.85 -19.38 -6.59
N VAL A 79 42.48 -20.56 -6.63
CA VAL A 79 42.37 -21.61 -5.63
C VAL A 79 43.15 -21.10 -4.40
N LEU A 80 42.46 -20.92 -3.28
CA LEU A 80 43.11 -20.79 -1.97
C LEU A 80 42.50 -21.79 -0.99
N LEU A 81 43.42 -22.53 -0.38
CA LEU A 81 43.27 -23.71 0.44
C LEU A 81 42.43 -23.52 1.71
N LEU A 82 41.55 -24.50 1.94
CA LEU A 82 41.42 -25.32 3.15
C LEU A 82 41.77 -24.66 4.50
N ALA A 83 40.71 -24.26 5.21
CA ALA A 83 40.64 -24.43 6.66
C ALA A 83 39.39 -25.26 6.97
N VAL A 84 39.57 -26.59 7.05
CA VAL A 84 38.61 -27.51 7.66
C VAL A 84 38.62 -27.31 9.17
N GLY A 85 37.86 -26.30 9.63
CA GLY A 85 37.39 -26.22 11.00
C GLY A 85 36.14 -27.08 11.17
N ALA A 86 36.31 -28.40 11.19
CA ALA A 86 35.25 -29.31 11.59
C ALA A 86 34.95 -29.10 13.09
N CYS A 87 34.01 -28.21 13.39
CA CYS A 87 33.35 -28.20 14.68
C CYS A 87 32.49 -29.47 14.78
N SER A 88 33.04 -30.55 15.33
CA SER A 88 32.23 -31.61 15.92
C SER A 88 31.61 -31.07 17.22
N LYS A 89 30.53 -30.31 17.10
CA LYS A 89 29.65 -30.08 18.24
C LYS A 89 28.76 -31.31 18.35
N SER A 90 28.92 -32.03 19.45
CA SER A 90 28.11 -33.17 19.85
C SER A 90 26.64 -32.96 19.52
N ASN A 91 26.07 -33.93 18.81
CA ASN A 91 24.64 -34.19 18.79
C ASN A 91 24.21 -34.53 20.21
N ASN A 92 23.82 -33.51 20.98
CA ASN A 92 23.10 -33.67 22.23
C ASN A 92 21.80 -32.88 22.12
N GLY A 93 20.71 -33.63 21.93
CA GLY A 93 19.34 -33.14 21.91
C GLY A 93 18.97 -32.54 20.55
N SER A 94 18.05 -33.20 19.85
CA SER A 94 17.22 -32.55 18.86
C SER A 94 16.61 -31.30 19.51
N THR A 95 17.19 -30.14 19.26
CA THR A 95 16.54 -28.87 19.53
C THR A 95 15.31 -28.87 18.67
N VAL A 96 14.14 -28.95 19.30
CA VAL A 96 12.86 -28.65 18.66
C VAL A 96 13.08 -27.35 17.89
N ASP A 97 13.10 -27.43 16.57
CA ASP A 97 13.31 -26.31 15.66
C ASP A 97 12.34 -25.22 16.09
N ALA A 98 12.88 -24.14 16.66
CA ALA A 98 12.09 -23.14 17.37
C ALA A 98 10.90 -22.73 16.50
N SER A 99 9.73 -22.63 17.14
CA SER A 99 8.58 -21.92 16.58
C SER A 99 9.04 -20.56 16.01
N ILE A 100 8.33 -20.05 15.00
CA ILE A 100 8.61 -18.83 14.20
C ILE A 100 9.65 -17.90 14.84
N SER A 101 10.75 -17.56 14.15
CA SER A 101 11.80 -16.71 14.73
C SER A 101 11.36 -15.25 14.87
N THR A 102 12.07 -14.42 15.65
CA THR A 102 11.79 -12.99 15.74
C THR A 102 11.91 -12.29 14.37
N ASP A 103 12.86 -12.69 13.53
CA ASP A 103 13.02 -12.15 12.18
C ASP A 103 11.85 -12.56 11.26
N ASP A 104 11.36 -13.80 11.40
CA ASP A 104 10.14 -14.24 10.70
C ASP A 104 8.91 -13.45 11.16
N ALA A 105 8.77 -13.25 12.48
CA ALA A 105 7.70 -12.47 13.07
C ALA A 105 7.74 -11.01 12.58
N ALA A 106 8.94 -10.41 12.49
CA ALA A 106 9.12 -9.07 11.94
C ALA A 106 8.69 -8.98 10.48
N ASN A 107 9.01 -9.98 9.65
CA ASN A 107 8.55 -10.05 8.27
C ASN A 107 7.03 -10.22 8.14
N ILE A 108 6.40 -11.05 9.00
CA ILE A 108 4.94 -11.19 9.04
C ILE A 108 4.31 -9.84 9.39
N MET A 109 4.84 -9.14 10.40
CA MET A 109 4.35 -7.83 10.82
C MET A 109 4.57 -6.74 9.77
N ALA A 110 5.71 -6.73 9.09
CA ALA A 110 5.99 -5.79 8.02
C ALA A 110 4.96 -5.90 6.89
N ASN A 111 4.61 -7.14 6.50
CA ASN A 111 3.52 -7.39 5.55
C ASN A 111 2.14 -7.03 6.12
N SER A 112 1.88 -7.18 7.41
CA SER A 112 0.59 -6.73 7.99
C SER A 112 0.42 -5.20 7.99
N VAL A 113 1.53 -4.46 8.05
CA VAL A 113 1.51 -3.01 8.19
C VAL A 113 1.63 -2.32 6.82
N SER A 114 2.33 -2.90 5.85
CA SER A 114 2.60 -2.23 4.57
C SER A 114 1.35 -2.07 3.69
N SER A 115 1.28 -0.99 2.93
CA SER A 115 0.19 -0.73 1.98
C SER A 115 0.24 -1.67 0.76
N GLY A 116 1.42 -2.10 0.33
CA GLY A 116 1.60 -2.96 -0.85
C GLY A 116 0.99 -4.37 -0.70
N SER A 117 0.80 -4.81 0.54
CA SER A 117 0.13 -6.06 0.91
C SER A 117 -1.32 -5.86 1.36
N GLY A 118 -1.89 -4.66 1.18
CA GLY A 118 -3.23 -4.33 1.70
C GLY A 118 -3.29 -4.21 3.22
N GLY A 119 -2.13 -4.00 3.87
CA GLY A 119 -2.01 -3.87 5.31
C GLY A 119 -2.52 -2.55 5.87
N MET A 120 -2.31 -2.37 7.17
CA MET A 120 -2.86 -1.28 7.97
C MET A 120 -2.54 0.13 7.42
N ALA A 121 -1.35 0.35 6.86
CA ALA A 121 -0.98 1.65 6.29
C ALA A 121 -1.88 2.02 5.10
N GLY A 122 -2.18 1.07 4.22
CA GLY A 122 -3.10 1.28 3.10
C GLY A 122 -4.52 1.54 3.60
N ALA A 123 -4.99 0.73 4.55
CA ALA A 123 -6.31 0.90 5.14
C ALA A 123 -6.47 2.27 5.84
N SER A 124 -5.43 2.78 6.48
CA SER A 124 -5.42 4.10 7.15
C SER A 124 -5.63 5.27 6.16
N VAL A 125 -5.05 5.17 4.97
CA VAL A 125 -5.28 6.17 3.90
C VAL A 125 -6.71 6.09 3.38
N ASP A 126 -7.26 4.89 3.24
CA ASP A 126 -8.64 4.69 2.78
C ASP A 126 -9.68 5.22 3.75
N VAL A 127 -9.50 4.96 5.06
CA VAL A 127 -10.44 5.43 6.07
C VAL A 127 -10.43 6.95 6.15
N THR A 128 -9.27 7.61 6.03
CA THR A 128 -9.22 9.08 6.07
C THR A 128 -9.89 9.71 4.84
N ALA A 129 -9.64 9.18 3.65
CA ALA A 129 -10.28 9.67 2.43
C ALA A 129 -11.82 9.53 2.49
N ASN A 130 -12.33 8.35 2.85
CA ASN A 130 -13.76 8.09 2.91
C ASN A 130 -14.45 8.73 4.13
N ALA A 131 -13.74 8.92 5.24
CA ALA A 131 -14.22 9.71 6.36
C ALA A 131 -14.45 11.17 5.95
N GLN A 132 -13.53 11.78 5.20
CA GLN A 132 -13.72 13.13 4.68
C GLN A 132 -14.91 13.22 3.71
N LEU A 133 -15.11 12.22 2.85
CA LEU A 133 -16.29 12.14 1.98
C LEU A 133 -17.59 12.03 2.78
N THR A 134 -17.62 11.20 3.82
CA THR A 134 -18.77 11.03 4.71
C THR A 134 -19.08 12.31 5.47
N PHE A 135 -18.05 12.98 6.00
CA PHE A 135 -18.15 14.27 6.68
C PHE A 135 -18.75 15.34 5.77
N ASN A 136 -18.24 15.46 4.54
CA ASN A 136 -18.72 16.44 3.57
C ASN A 136 -20.14 16.14 3.08
N ALA A 137 -20.50 14.87 2.93
CA ALA A 137 -21.85 14.46 2.57
C ALA A 137 -22.87 14.76 3.69
N ASN A 138 -22.39 14.88 4.94
CA ASN A 138 -23.16 15.22 6.13
C ASN A 138 -24.52 14.48 6.19
N PRO A 139 -24.55 13.16 6.39
CA PRO A 139 -25.79 12.38 6.46
C PRO A 139 -26.66 12.70 7.69
N GLY A 140 -26.34 13.75 8.47
CA GLY A 140 -26.86 14.00 9.80
C GLY A 140 -26.06 13.25 10.87
N CYS A 141 -26.13 13.74 12.11
CA CYS A 141 -25.46 13.12 13.24
C CYS A 141 -25.98 11.71 13.50
N GLY A 142 -25.08 10.74 13.65
CA GLY A 142 -25.39 9.32 13.71
C GLY A 142 -25.73 8.67 12.35
N GLY A 143 -25.79 9.47 11.28
CA GLY A 143 -26.01 8.98 9.93
C GLY A 143 -24.81 8.18 9.42
N THR A 144 -25.09 7.12 8.64
CA THR A 144 -24.07 6.19 8.16
C THR A 144 -23.92 6.18 6.64
N LYS A 145 -22.74 5.81 6.18
CA LYS A 145 -22.41 5.53 4.78
C LYS A 145 -21.60 4.24 4.69
N THR A 146 -21.91 3.43 3.68
CA THR A 146 -21.19 2.18 3.40
C THR A 146 -20.50 2.28 2.06
N TYR A 147 -19.26 1.81 2.01
CA TYR A 147 -18.45 1.75 0.79
C TYR A 147 -17.86 0.35 0.66
N SER A 148 -18.01 -0.24 -0.51
CA SER A 148 -17.40 -1.54 -0.83
C SER A 148 -16.61 -1.42 -2.10
N PHE A 149 -15.41 -1.98 -2.11
CA PHE A 149 -14.54 -1.99 -3.27
C PHE A 149 -13.59 -3.17 -3.25
N ASN A 150 -13.10 -3.54 -4.43
CA ASN A 150 -12.11 -4.59 -4.60
C ASN A 150 -10.78 -3.98 -5.03
N ARG A 151 -9.68 -4.55 -4.55
CA ARG A 151 -8.33 -4.26 -4.98
C ARG A 151 -7.70 -5.50 -5.54
N GLN A 152 -7.13 -5.38 -6.72
CA GLN A 152 -6.39 -6.46 -7.34
C GLN A 152 -5.13 -5.93 -8.00
N SER A 153 -4.10 -6.76 -8.02
CA SER A 153 -2.89 -6.49 -8.78
C SER A 153 -3.20 -6.41 -10.28
N PRO A 154 -2.53 -5.54 -11.05
CA PRO A 154 -2.63 -5.54 -12.51
C PRO A 154 -2.25 -6.89 -13.12
N GLN A 155 -2.79 -7.19 -14.31
CA GLN A 155 -2.43 -8.39 -15.05
C GLN A 155 -0.92 -8.41 -15.36
N GLY A 156 -0.26 -9.54 -15.08
CA GLY A 156 1.17 -9.72 -15.34
C GLY A 156 2.10 -9.13 -14.27
N ALA A 157 1.56 -8.64 -13.15
CA ALA A 157 2.38 -8.21 -12.02
C ALA A 157 3.15 -9.38 -11.39
N SER A 158 4.39 -9.12 -10.95
CA SER A 158 5.23 -10.10 -10.25
C SER A 158 4.76 -10.42 -8.83
N VAL A 159 3.89 -9.57 -8.28
CA VAL A 159 3.20 -9.76 -7.01
C VAL A 159 1.72 -9.72 -7.32
N THR A 160 0.98 -10.76 -6.91
CA THR A 160 -0.46 -10.80 -7.12
C THR A 160 -1.20 -10.66 -5.79
N TYR A 161 -2.30 -9.93 -5.82
CA TYR A 161 -3.20 -9.80 -4.69
C TYR A 161 -4.63 -9.61 -5.17
N SER A 162 -5.57 -10.04 -4.35
CA SER A 162 -7.00 -9.81 -4.57
C SER A 162 -7.69 -9.67 -3.22
N TYR A 163 -8.20 -8.48 -2.93
CA TYR A 163 -8.87 -8.15 -1.68
C TYR A 163 -10.23 -7.52 -1.95
N SER A 164 -11.22 -7.93 -1.17
CA SER A 164 -12.53 -7.29 -1.07
C SER A 164 -12.61 -6.58 0.26
N PHE A 165 -13.12 -5.34 0.24
CA PHE A 165 -13.31 -4.53 1.42
C PHE A 165 -14.75 -4.04 1.51
N ASN A 166 -15.26 -3.99 2.74
CA ASN A 166 -16.54 -3.39 3.07
C ASN A 166 -16.35 -2.49 4.30
N TYR A 167 -16.59 -1.20 4.14
CA TYR A 167 -16.46 -0.19 5.18
C TYR A 167 -17.80 0.43 5.52
N THR A 168 -18.05 0.64 6.80
CA THR A 168 -19.15 1.47 7.31
C THR A 168 -18.60 2.65 8.09
N TYR A 169 -19.07 3.84 7.75
CA TYR A 169 -18.70 5.13 8.36
C TYR A 169 -19.92 5.74 9.03
N THR A 170 -19.75 6.29 10.22
CA THR A 170 -20.78 6.98 11.01
C THR A 170 -20.29 8.38 11.34
N LEU A 171 -21.08 9.40 10.99
CA LEU A 171 -20.75 10.77 11.35
C LEU A 171 -21.13 11.04 12.81
N ASN A 172 -20.14 11.33 13.64
CA ASN A 172 -20.34 11.68 15.04
C ASN A 172 -20.31 13.19 15.22
N CYS A 173 -21.14 13.66 16.15
CA CYS A 173 -21.28 15.08 16.44
C CYS A 173 -21.13 15.36 17.93
N VAL A 174 -20.64 16.55 18.25
CA VAL A 174 -20.65 17.11 19.60
C VAL A 174 -21.56 18.33 19.58
N ASN A 175 -22.58 18.37 20.45
CA ASN A 175 -23.58 19.44 20.47
C ASN A 175 -24.25 19.69 19.09
N ASN A 176 -24.56 18.61 18.36
CA ASN A 176 -25.11 18.63 16.99
C ASN A 176 -24.19 19.24 15.91
N VAL A 177 -22.90 19.43 16.21
CA VAL A 177 -21.89 19.87 15.23
C VAL A 177 -21.03 18.67 14.83
N PRO A 178 -20.86 18.38 13.51
CA PRO A 178 -19.96 17.34 13.03
C PRO A 178 -18.55 17.47 13.59
N ASP A 179 -18.02 16.38 14.17
CA ASP A 179 -16.73 16.37 14.86
C ASP A 179 -15.76 15.33 14.27
N ASN A 180 -16.16 14.06 14.32
CA ASN A 180 -15.34 12.94 13.86
C ASN A 180 -16.19 11.92 13.08
N VAL A 181 -15.52 11.00 12.40
CA VAL A 181 -16.16 9.86 11.73
C VAL A 181 -15.55 8.58 12.28
N SER A 182 -16.39 7.74 12.88
CA SER A 182 -16.00 6.41 13.32
C SER A 182 -16.58 5.34 12.42
N GLY A 183 -16.04 4.14 12.49
CA GLY A 183 -16.53 3.08 11.66
C GLY A 183 -15.86 1.74 11.89
N ASN A 184 -16.28 0.80 11.06
CA ASN A 184 -15.66 -0.51 10.96
C ASN A 184 -15.46 -0.89 9.50
N ALA A 185 -14.55 -1.83 9.28
CA ALA A 185 -14.37 -2.45 7.99
C ALA A 185 -14.14 -3.94 8.15
N THR A 186 -14.50 -4.69 7.12
CA THR A 186 -14.10 -6.08 6.94
C THR A 186 -13.32 -6.21 5.64
N SER A 187 -12.36 -7.14 5.63
CA SER A 187 -11.58 -7.46 4.46
C SER A 187 -11.44 -8.97 4.31
N THR A 188 -11.46 -9.47 3.09
CA THR A 188 -11.06 -10.84 2.76
C THR A 188 -10.23 -10.83 1.48
N GLY A 189 -9.21 -11.68 1.41
CA GLY A 189 -8.40 -11.74 0.20
C GLY A 189 -7.22 -12.67 0.29
N SER A 190 -6.38 -12.58 -0.73
CA SER A 190 -5.13 -13.32 -0.84
C SER A 190 -4.01 -12.44 -1.36
N TYR A 191 -2.80 -12.84 -0.99
CA TYR A 191 -1.56 -12.24 -1.42
C TYR A 191 -0.59 -13.34 -1.85
N ASP A 192 0.10 -13.10 -2.95
CA ASP A 192 1.16 -13.95 -3.46
C ASP A 192 2.33 -13.07 -3.91
N GLY A 193 3.38 -13.05 -3.08
CA GLY A 193 4.62 -12.36 -3.34
C GLY A 193 5.84 -13.28 -3.41
N PRO A 194 7.06 -12.71 -3.57
CA PRO A 194 8.28 -13.48 -3.73
C PRO A 194 8.68 -14.27 -2.47
N SER A 195 8.38 -13.72 -1.28
CA SER A 195 8.80 -14.29 0.01
C SER A 195 7.66 -14.96 0.79
N LEU A 196 6.41 -14.66 0.44
CA LEU A 196 5.24 -15.07 1.22
C LEU A 196 4.01 -15.21 0.32
N THR A 197 3.21 -16.24 0.56
CA THR A 197 1.79 -16.27 0.17
C THR A 197 0.92 -16.27 1.41
N SER A 198 -0.26 -15.65 1.32
CA SER A 198 -1.25 -15.67 2.39
C SER A 198 -2.68 -15.63 1.87
N THR A 199 -3.59 -16.17 2.67
CA THR A 199 -5.03 -15.96 2.53
C THR A 199 -5.53 -15.42 3.86
N ASP A 200 -6.17 -14.26 3.82
CA ASP A 200 -6.42 -13.45 4.99
C ASP A 200 -7.87 -12.98 5.05
N SER A 201 -8.41 -12.93 6.25
CA SER A 201 -9.54 -12.10 6.61
C SER A 201 -9.10 -11.08 7.65
N GLY A 202 -9.80 -9.96 7.70
CA GLY A 202 -9.47 -8.91 8.65
C GLY A 202 -10.68 -8.07 9.03
N THR A 203 -10.54 -7.43 10.18
CA THR A 203 -11.45 -6.40 10.65
C THR A 203 -10.66 -5.16 11.02
N LEU A 204 -11.27 -4.00 10.80
CA LEU A 204 -10.73 -2.72 11.22
C LEU A 204 -11.82 -2.00 11.99
N THR A 205 -11.50 -1.45 13.16
CA THR A 205 -12.29 -0.38 13.77
C THR A 205 -11.48 0.89 13.71
N PHE A 206 -12.14 2.02 13.48
CA PHE A 206 -11.44 3.30 13.34
C PHE A 206 -12.27 4.46 13.85
N ASN A 207 -11.56 5.52 14.25
CA ASN A 207 -12.08 6.84 14.52
C ASN A 207 -11.15 7.87 13.85
N VAL A 208 -11.71 8.67 12.96
CA VAL A 208 -11.00 9.71 12.21
C VAL A 208 -11.46 11.09 12.66
N GLY A 209 -10.54 11.85 13.26
CA GLY A 209 -10.71 13.26 13.58
C GLY A 209 -9.95 14.17 12.60
N GLY A 210 -9.99 15.49 12.86
CA GLY A 210 -9.32 16.49 12.01
C GLY A 210 -10.02 16.72 10.67
N LEU A 211 -11.34 16.51 10.61
CA LEU A 211 -12.11 16.58 9.36
C LEU A 211 -12.50 18.02 8.95
N ALA A 212 -12.48 18.96 9.90
CA ALA A 212 -12.72 20.38 9.65
C ALA A 212 -11.67 20.99 8.69
N GLN A 213 -12.07 22.00 7.92
CA GLN A 213 -11.19 22.64 6.92
C GLN A 213 -9.94 23.31 7.54
N SER A 214 -10.03 23.78 8.78
CA SER A 214 -8.92 24.39 9.52
C SER A 214 -7.85 23.39 9.99
N SER A 215 -8.17 22.09 10.00
CA SER A 215 -7.22 21.05 10.38
C SER A 215 -6.23 20.76 9.26
N THR A 216 -4.94 20.70 9.58
CA THR A 216 -3.87 20.42 8.61
C THR A 216 -3.60 18.92 8.42
N ALA A 217 -4.09 18.08 9.32
CA ALA A 217 -3.94 16.63 9.29
C ALA A 217 -5.17 15.91 9.85
N TYR A 218 -5.35 14.67 9.42
CA TYR A 218 -6.25 13.70 10.03
C TYR A 218 -5.57 13.07 11.25
N SER A 219 -6.37 12.76 12.27
CA SER A 219 -5.98 11.93 13.41
C SER A 219 -6.74 10.62 13.36
N VAL A 220 -6.04 9.50 13.33
CA VAL A 220 -6.63 8.16 13.23
C VAL A 220 -6.29 7.35 14.48
N ASN A 221 -7.32 6.82 15.11
CA ASN A 221 -7.22 5.80 16.16
C ASN A 221 -8.02 4.57 15.72
N GLY A 222 -7.63 3.38 16.17
CA GLY A 222 -8.35 2.19 15.76
C GLY A 222 -7.67 0.89 16.13
N GLU A 223 -8.28 -0.20 15.70
CA GLU A 223 -7.79 -1.56 15.91
C GLU A 223 -7.88 -2.31 14.57
N TYR A 224 -6.75 -2.84 14.11
CA TYR A 224 -6.64 -3.63 12.89
C TYR A 224 -6.32 -5.08 13.26
N LYS A 225 -7.23 -6.00 12.91
CA LYS A 225 -7.09 -7.43 13.13
C LYS A 225 -7.00 -8.13 11.78
N ARG A 226 -6.04 -9.04 11.65
CA ARG A 226 -5.86 -9.90 10.48
C ARG A 226 -5.64 -11.34 10.94
N THR A 227 -6.45 -12.25 10.43
CA THR A 227 -6.30 -13.69 10.63
C THR A 227 -6.16 -14.36 9.28
N GLY A 228 -5.21 -15.28 9.16
CA GLY A 228 -4.99 -15.93 7.88
C GLY A 228 -4.04 -17.11 7.95
N SER A 229 -3.89 -17.77 6.81
CA SER A 229 -2.83 -18.75 6.58
C SER A 229 -1.66 -18.09 5.86
N PHE A 230 -0.46 -18.62 6.08
CA PHE A 230 0.72 -18.17 5.37
C PHE A 230 1.60 -19.34 4.93
N THR A 231 2.34 -19.14 3.84
CA THR A 231 3.44 -19.99 3.42
C THR A 231 4.62 -19.11 3.02
N GLN A 232 5.73 -19.24 3.74
CA GLN A 232 6.98 -18.58 3.37
C GLN A 232 7.60 -19.29 2.17
N LYS A 233 8.12 -18.51 1.23
CA LYS A 233 8.85 -19.00 0.04
C LYS A 233 10.35 -18.85 0.16
N THR A 234 10.82 -18.13 1.17
CA THR A 234 12.22 -17.87 1.46
C THR A 234 12.55 -18.27 2.90
N GLY A 235 13.82 -18.53 3.20
CA GLY A 235 14.24 -18.98 4.52
C GLY A 235 13.81 -20.40 4.83
N ASN A 236 13.22 -20.64 6.00
CA ASN A 236 12.83 -21.97 6.47
C ASN A 236 11.53 -22.50 5.86
N MET A 237 10.96 -21.79 4.88
CA MET A 237 9.76 -22.19 4.11
C MET A 237 8.58 -22.65 4.98
N ARG A 238 8.37 -21.96 6.10
CA ARG A 238 7.37 -22.35 7.09
C ARG A 238 5.96 -22.07 6.57
N LYS A 239 5.03 -22.95 6.92
CA LYS A 239 3.59 -22.78 6.68
C LYS A 239 2.85 -22.82 8.01
N GLY A 240 1.73 -22.11 8.08
CA GLY A 240 0.99 -21.98 9.33
C GLY A 240 -0.21 -21.05 9.24
N SER A 241 -0.69 -20.67 10.41
CA SER A 241 -1.70 -19.62 10.60
C SER A 241 -1.13 -18.48 11.44
N SER A 242 -1.63 -17.28 11.22
CA SER A 242 -1.27 -16.09 11.99
C SER A 242 -2.51 -15.27 12.32
N ASN A 243 -2.56 -14.78 13.56
CA ASN A 243 -3.46 -13.77 14.06
C ASN A 243 -2.61 -12.55 14.41
N VAL A 244 -2.91 -11.43 13.76
CA VAL A 244 -2.27 -10.14 13.97
C VAL A 244 -3.34 -9.21 14.53
N ASP A 245 -3.02 -8.56 15.64
CA ASP A 245 -3.84 -7.51 16.24
C ASP A 245 -2.97 -6.28 16.43
N ILE A 246 -3.37 -5.15 15.86
CA ILE A 246 -2.65 -3.88 15.90
C ILE A 246 -3.59 -2.81 16.45
N THR A 247 -3.24 -2.23 17.59
CA THR A 247 -3.95 -1.10 18.17
C THR A 247 -3.22 0.19 17.85
N VAL A 248 -3.83 1.04 17.04
CA VAL A 248 -3.26 2.31 16.58
C VAL A 248 -3.70 3.44 17.50
N THR A 249 -2.74 4.25 17.94
CA THR A 249 -2.97 5.44 18.75
C THR A 249 -2.31 6.66 18.10
N SER A 250 -3.14 7.67 17.82
CA SER A 250 -2.74 9.00 17.33
C SER A 250 -1.91 8.96 16.03
N LEU A 251 -2.38 8.21 15.05
CA LEU A 251 -1.77 8.20 13.72
C LEU A 251 -2.13 9.49 12.98
N SER A 252 -1.12 10.19 12.48
CA SER A 252 -1.27 11.47 11.78
C SER A 252 -1.04 11.33 10.28
N ILE A 253 -2.02 11.77 9.49
CA ILE A 253 -1.94 11.81 8.01
C ILE A 253 -2.20 13.24 7.55
N PRO A 254 -1.24 13.94 6.94
CA PRO A 254 -1.43 15.31 6.45
C PRO A 254 -2.55 15.39 5.42
N LYS A 255 -3.35 16.46 5.44
CA LYS A 255 -4.34 16.70 4.39
C LYS A 255 -3.65 16.97 3.06
N GLY A 256 -4.13 16.32 2.00
CA GLY A 256 -3.48 16.32 0.68
C GLY A 256 -2.29 15.36 0.58
N GLY A 257 -1.88 14.73 1.68
CA GLY A 257 -0.92 13.64 1.69
C GLY A 257 -1.60 12.28 1.58
N SER A 258 -0.85 11.28 1.11
CA SER A 258 -1.28 9.87 1.04
C SER A 258 -0.37 8.95 1.85
N THR A 259 0.31 9.51 2.86
CA THR A 259 1.31 8.78 3.65
C THR A 259 1.15 9.11 5.14
N ILE A 260 1.49 8.15 5.98
CA ILE A 260 1.51 8.32 7.44
C ILE A 260 2.71 9.20 7.79
N ALA A 261 2.47 10.33 8.45
CA ALA A 261 3.53 11.23 8.89
C ALA A 261 4.09 10.85 10.26
N SER A 262 3.23 10.43 11.19
CA SER A 262 3.64 10.04 12.54
C SER A 262 2.56 9.20 13.24
N GLY A 263 2.89 8.67 14.41
CA GLY A 263 1.97 7.95 15.29
C GLY A 263 2.62 6.74 15.93
N SER A 264 1.82 6.00 16.70
CA SER A 264 2.28 4.78 17.34
C SER A 264 1.21 3.69 17.30
N ALA A 265 1.64 2.44 17.38
CA ALA A 265 0.77 1.31 17.58
C ALA A 265 1.44 0.25 18.46
N THR A 266 0.63 -0.53 19.14
CA THR A 266 1.05 -1.80 19.76
C THR A 266 0.54 -2.95 18.92
N PHE A 267 1.21 -4.09 18.95
CA PHE A 267 0.71 -5.29 18.28
C PHE A 267 0.86 -6.54 19.12
N THR A 268 0.00 -7.52 18.83
CA THR A 268 0.21 -8.93 19.14
C THR A 268 0.17 -9.75 17.86
N LEU A 269 1.09 -10.70 17.76
CA LEU A 269 1.16 -11.67 16.67
C LEU A 269 1.17 -13.05 17.31
N SER A 270 0.19 -13.89 17.01
CA SER A 270 0.13 -15.27 17.48
C SER A 270 -0.25 -16.21 16.36
N GLY A 271 -0.03 -17.51 16.55
CA GLY A 271 -0.43 -18.48 15.55
C GLY A 271 0.19 -19.84 15.76
N THR A 272 0.08 -20.67 14.72
CA THR A 272 0.68 -22.01 14.68
C THR A 272 1.52 -22.16 13.42
N SER A 273 2.65 -22.84 13.54
CA SER A 273 3.42 -23.35 12.40
C SER A 273 3.54 -24.87 12.52
N ASN A 274 4.16 -25.50 11.52
CA ASN A 274 4.50 -26.93 11.58
C ASN A 274 5.32 -27.31 12.84
N ASN A 275 6.01 -26.35 13.46
CA ASN A 275 6.87 -26.57 14.62
C ASN A 275 6.22 -26.14 15.95
N GLY A 276 4.91 -25.87 15.96
CA GLY A 276 4.14 -25.52 17.16
C GLY A 276 3.63 -24.08 17.18
N SER A 277 3.07 -23.69 18.31
CA SER A 277 2.49 -22.35 18.51
C SER A 277 3.57 -21.30 18.75
N PHE A 278 3.29 -20.06 18.34
CA PHE A 278 4.14 -18.91 18.59
C PHE A 278 3.31 -17.70 19.04
N SER A 279 3.96 -16.79 19.77
CA SER A 279 3.37 -15.51 20.18
C SER A 279 4.45 -14.46 20.36
N PHE A 280 4.20 -13.27 19.81
CA PHE A 280 5.05 -12.10 19.84
C PHE A 280 4.21 -10.88 20.18
N ASN A 281 4.82 -9.92 20.87
CA ASN A 281 4.24 -8.61 21.06
C ASN A 281 5.31 -7.54 20.79
N GLY A 282 4.85 -6.30 20.67
CA GLY A 282 5.75 -5.21 20.41
C GLY A 282 5.07 -3.91 20.05
N THR A 283 5.86 -3.00 19.49
CA THR A 283 5.42 -1.65 19.14
C THR A 283 5.82 -1.30 17.71
N ILE A 284 5.06 -0.39 17.12
CA ILE A 284 5.33 0.22 15.83
C ILE A 284 5.31 1.73 16.05
N THR A 285 6.39 2.41 15.65
CA THR A 285 6.47 3.88 15.67
C THR A 285 6.56 4.38 14.23
N PHE A 286 5.58 5.16 13.80
CA PHE A 286 5.57 5.73 12.45
C PHE A 286 6.42 6.99 12.42
N THR A 287 7.37 7.06 11.50
CA THR A 287 8.38 8.13 11.45
C THR A 287 8.26 9.03 10.22
N GLY A 288 7.21 8.83 9.41
CA GLY A 288 7.08 9.50 8.12
C GLY A 288 7.93 8.85 7.04
N ASN A 289 8.00 9.49 5.87
CA ASN A 289 8.84 9.05 4.74
C ASN A 289 8.65 7.56 4.35
N ASN A 290 7.41 7.06 4.47
CA ASN A 290 7.05 5.66 4.22
C ASN A 290 7.81 4.64 5.10
N GLN A 291 8.20 5.03 6.32
CA GLN A 291 8.93 4.17 7.24
C GLN A 291 8.27 4.08 8.61
N ALA A 292 8.50 2.94 9.27
CA ALA A 292 8.18 2.74 10.67
C ALA A 292 9.29 1.95 11.36
N ASN A 293 9.52 2.25 12.64
CA ASN A 293 10.35 1.43 13.51
C ASN A 293 9.48 0.39 14.22
N LEU A 294 9.75 -0.88 13.95
CA LEU A 294 9.08 -2.03 14.52
C LEU A 294 9.99 -2.64 15.61
N VAL A 295 9.46 -2.83 16.81
CA VAL A 295 10.19 -3.54 17.88
C VAL A 295 9.46 -4.84 18.18
N VAL A 296 10.13 -5.98 17.97
CA VAL A 296 9.60 -7.32 18.24
C VAL A 296 10.45 -7.98 19.31
N ASN A 297 9.86 -8.29 20.49
CA ASN A 297 10.59 -8.84 21.64
C ASN A 297 11.92 -8.11 21.94
N GLY A 298 11.91 -6.77 21.85
CA GLY A 298 13.08 -5.92 22.11
C GLY A 298 14.09 -5.79 20.96
N THR A 299 13.92 -6.51 19.84
CA THR A 299 14.75 -6.31 18.63
C THR A 299 14.09 -5.29 17.71
N ALA A 300 14.86 -4.30 17.26
CA ALA A 300 14.37 -3.22 16.40
C ALA A 300 14.58 -3.52 14.91
N TYR A 301 13.63 -3.09 14.10
CA TYR A 301 13.60 -3.24 12.66
C TYR A 301 13.06 -1.97 12.01
N VAL A 302 13.61 -1.61 10.85
CA VAL A 302 13.02 -0.61 9.96
C VAL A 302 12.12 -1.31 8.95
N VAL A 303 10.87 -0.86 8.87
CA VAL A 303 9.86 -1.36 7.92
C VAL A 303 9.56 -0.27 6.90
N ASN A 304 9.64 -0.62 5.62
CA ASN A 304 9.13 0.21 4.55
C ASN A 304 7.62 -0.04 4.37
N LEU A 305 6.83 1.01 4.60
CA LEU A 305 5.37 0.96 4.59
C LEU A 305 4.76 0.78 3.20
N VAL A 306 5.54 0.93 2.12
CA VAL A 306 5.04 0.76 0.76
C VAL A 306 5.16 -0.70 0.31
N ASN A 307 6.33 -1.30 0.50
CA ASN A 307 6.63 -2.63 -0.05
C ASN A 307 6.78 -3.74 1.00
N GLY A 308 6.72 -3.41 2.30
CA GLY A 308 6.84 -4.39 3.38
C GLY A 308 8.25 -4.91 3.61
N ASN A 309 9.28 -4.32 2.98
CA ASN A 309 10.66 -4.67 3.27
C ASN A 309 10.98 -4.38 4.73
N CYS A 310 11.62 -5.35 5.39
CA CYS A 310 12.00 -5.28 6.79
C CYS A 310 13.50 -5.52 6.92
N THR A 311 14.20 -4.60 7.60
CA THR A 311 15.64 -4.73 7.87
C THR A 311 15.88 -4.53 9.35
N ARG A 312 16.69 -5.40 9.96
CA ARG A 312 17.11 -5.24 11.34
C ARG A 312 17.94 -3.95 11.50
N SER A 313 17.65 -3.18 12.54
CA SER A 313 18.35 -1.92 12.88
C SER A 313 19.63 -2.17 13.67
#